data_AF-A0A5C4PQL8-F1
#
_entry.id   AF-A0A5C4PQL8-F1
#
_cell.length_a   1.000
_cell.length_b   1.000
_cell.length_c   1.000
_cell.angle_alpha   90.00
_cell.angle_beta   90.00
_cell.angle_gamma   90.00
#
_symmetry.space_group_name_H-M   'P 1'
#
loop_
_entity.id
_entity.type
_entity.pdbx_description
1 polymer ?
#
loop_
_entity_poly.entity_id
_entity_poly.type
_entity_poly.pdbx_seq_one_letter_code
_entity_poly.pdbx_strand_id
1 'polypeptide(L)'
;MSNPSDNVLLLALANNDLDKFLVGEPFYFLEAKSDNDEPQNVVAAFDQLIMPYWRQTHDASFPMRFVSALLTMLATYPDRTRAIYIAHDWVWYYRFCQDKQRKQPQGPYGDLFDVDMGSVAVALKRLLERHKAELVADTRWAGATWNSPDGMWTPLMRSAVTVRDKLGGPDFVPANI
;
A
#
# COMPACT_ATOMS: atom_id res chain seq x y z
N MET A 1 5.18 -22.45 -18.13
CA MET A 1 6.49 -22.17 -17.50
C MET A 1 6.63 -20.67 -17.49
N SER A 2 6.47 -20.03 -16.34
CA SER A 2 6.68 -18.58 -16.18
C SER A 2 8.18 -18.32 -16.12
N ASN A 3 8.64 -17.36 -16.89
CA ASN A 3 10.05 -17.07 -17.06
C ASN A 3 10.59 -16.38 -15.77
N PRO A 4 11.83 -16.64 -15.31
CA PRO A 4 12.42 -15.95 -14.17
C PRO A 4 12.57 -14.42 -14.36
N SER A 5 12.37 -13.93 -15.59
CA SER A 5 12.35 -12.52 -15.98
C SER A 5 11.05 -11.78 -15.67
N ASP A 6 9.99 -12.47 -15.21
CA ASP A 6 8.64 -11.90 -15.12
C ASP A 6 8.23 -11.52 -13.68
N ASN A 7 9.13 -11.69 -12.70
CA ASN A 7 8.88 -11.25 -11.33
C ASN A 7 9.30 -9.79 -11.15
N VAL A 8 8.36 -8.88 -11.43
CA VAL A 8 8.54 -7.43 -11.33
C VAL A 8 9.02 -6.96 -9.96
N LEU A 9 8.74 -7.69 -8.86
CA LEU A 9 9.29 -7.39 -7.55
C LEU A 9 10.80 -7.66 -7.49
N LEU A 10 11.27 -8.81 -8.00
CA LEU A 10 12.72 -9.10 -8.01
C LEU A 10 13.49 -8.08 -8.84
N LEU A 11 12.91 -7.65 -9.96
CA LEU A 11 13.48 -6.60 -10.80
C LEU A 11 13.56 -5.26 -10.07
N ALA A 12 12.49 -4.86 -9.37
CA ALA A 12 12.48 -3.65 -8.56
C ALA A 12 13.52 -3.72 -7.42
N LEU A 13 13.63 -4.88 -6.77
CA LEU A 13 14.61 -5.09 -5.69
C LEU A 13 16.05 -5.04 -6.20
N ALA A 14 16.33 -5.55 -7.40
CA ALA A 14 17.66 -5.51 -8.03
C ALA A 14 18.08 -4.10 -8.47
N ASN A 15 17.11 -3.29 -8.91
CA ASN A 15 17.35 -1.92 -9.39
C ASN A 15 17.20 -0.84 -8.31
N ASN A 16 16.90 -1.22 -7.06
CA ASN A 16 16.57 -0.28 -5.99
C ASN A 16 15.37 0.63 -6.32
N ASP A 17 14.37 0.05 -6.99
CA ASP A 17 13.16 0.69 -7.51
C ASP A 17 11.89 0.23 -6.76
N LEU A 18 12.02 -0.17 -5.49
CA LEU A 18 10.89 -0.72 -4.75
C LEU A 18 9.73 0.29 -4.62
N ASP A 19 10.02 1.58 -4.50
CA ASP A 19 9.02 2.65 -4.50
C ASP A 19 8.19 2.71 -5.80
N LYS A 20 8.84 2.49 -6.96
CA LYS A 20 8.17 2.41 -8.27
C LYS A 20 7.31 1.15 -8.40
N PHE A 21 7.74 0.05 -7.81
CA PHE A 21 6.91 -1.15 -7.71
C PHE A 21 5.67 -0.92 -6.83
N LEU A 22 5.83 -0.28 -5.67
CA LEU A 22 4.72 -0.02 -4.77
C LEU A 22 3.64 0.85 -5.42
N VAL A 23 4.04 1.89 -6.17
CA VAL A 23 3.11 2.77 -6.88
C VAL A 23 2.57 2.17 -8.19
N GLY A 24 3.15 1.07 -8.66
CA GLY A 24 2.77 0.39 -9.90
C GLY A 24 3.13 1.18 -11.15
N GLU A 25 4.33 1.74 -11.22
CA GLU A 25 4.83 2.29 -12.49
C GLU A 25 5.01 1.18 -13.53
N PRO A 26 4.74 1.43 -14.82
CA PRO A 26 5.18 0.49 -15.86
C PRO A 26 6.71 0.35 -15.85
N PHE A 27 7.28 -0.85 -15.91
CA PHE A 27 6.67 -2.18 -16.07
C PHE A 27 6.51 -2.96 -14.74
N TYR A 28 6.55 -2.29 -13.59
CA TYR A 28 6.39 -2.89 -12.26
C TYR A 28 4.94 -3.11 -11.80
N PHE A 29 3.96 -2.59 -12.52
CA PHE A 29 2.54 -2.89 -12.28
C PHE A 29 2.28 -4.40 -12.42
N LEU A 30 1.60 -5.01 -11.45
CA LEU A 30 1.15 -6.39 -11.56
C LEU A 30 -0.27 -6.42 -12.09
N GLU A 31 -0.47 -7.02 -13.26
CA GLU A 31 -1.79 -7.24 -13.82
C GLU A 31 -2.58 -8.26 -12.99
N ALA A 32 -3.81 -7.91 -12.63
CA ALA A 32 -4.75 -8.79 -11.95
C ALA A 32 -6.17 -8.46 -12.41
N LYS A 33 -7.08 -9.43 -12.28
CA LYS A 33 -8.50 -9.20 -12.53
C LYS A 33 -9.06 -8.33 -11.41
N SER A 34 -9.30 -7.05 -11.72
CA SER A 34 -9.98 -6.10 -10.84
C SER A 34 -11.27 -5.60 -11.50
N ASP A 35 -12.26 -5.26 -10.68
CA ASP A 35 -13.51 -4.67 -11.17
C ASP A 35 -13.32 -3.20 -11.60
N ASN A 36 -12.24 -2.56 -11.14
CA ASN A 36 -11.89 -1.16 -11.42
C ASN A 36 -10.39 -1.03 -11.68
N ASP A 37 -9.99 -0.02 -12.46
CA ASP A 37 -8.59 0.34 -12.62
C ASP A 37 -7.98 0.70 -11.26
N GLU A 38 -6.77 0.23 -11.00
CA GLU A 38 -6.01 0.56 -9.79
C GLU A 38 -4.57 0.95 -10.17
N PRO A 39 -3.93 1.85 -9.42
CA PRO A 39 -2.55 2.25 -9.71
C PRO A 39 -1.54 1.12 -9.45
N GLN A 40 -1.89 0.18 -8.58
CA GLN A 40 -1.22 -1.11 -8.35
C GLN A 40 -2.27 -2.07 -7.77
N ASN A 41 -2.25 -3.34 -8.15
CA ASN A 41 -3.10 -4.36 -7.55
C ASN A 41 -2.50 -4.83 -6.22
N VAL A 42 -2.59 -4.02 -5.16
CA VAL A 42 -1.89 -4.23 -3.87
C VAL A 42 -2.09 -5.64 -3.32
N VAL A 43 -3.33 -6.14 -3.30
CA VAL A 43 -3.66 -7.50 -2.84
C VAL A 43 -2.88 -8.54 -3.64
N ALA A 44 -2.93 -8.47 -4.97
CA ALA A 44 -2.24 -9.41 -5.84
C ALA A 44 -0.72 -9.28 -5.73
N ALA A 45 -0.19 -8.05 -5.72
CA ALA A 45 1.23 -7.77 -5.61
C ALA A 45 1.79 -8.28 -4.28
N PHE A 46 1.04 -8.13 -3.19
CA PHE A 46 1.41 -8.64 -1.88
C PHE A 46 1.35 -10.17 -1.84
N ASP A 47 0.21 -10.77 -2.21
CA ASP A 47 -0.03 -12.21 -2.09
C ASP A 47 0.80 -13.05 -3.07
N GLN A 48 1.04 -12.55 -4.28
CA GLN A 48 1.68 -13.30 -5.35
C GLN A 48 3.19 -13.00 -5.48
N LEU A 49 3.66 -11.85 -5.01
CA LEU A 49 5.07 -11.47 -5.14
C LEU A 49 5.75 -11.30 -3.79
N ILE A 50 5.25 -10.42 -2.91
CA ILE A 50 5.91 -10.12 -1.64
C ILE A 50 5.93 -11.34 -0.70
N MET A 51 4.78 -11.97 -0.46
CA MET A 51 4.70 -13.11 0.46
C MET A 51 5.53 -14.31 -0.03
N PRO A 52 5.47 -14.72 -1.32
CA PRO A 52 6.35 -15.75 -1.83
C PRO A 52 7.83 -15.40 -1.74
N TYR A 53 8.21 -14.16 -2.07
CA TYR A 53 9.58 -13.67 -1.92
C TYR A 53 10.06 -13.79 -0.47
N TRP A 54 9.26 -13.31 0.47
CA TRP A 54 9.58 -13.38 1.90
C TRP A 54 9.74 -14.83 2.38
N ARG A 55 8.78 -15.71 2.09
CA ARG A 55 8.86 -17.12 2.50
C ARG A 55 10.06 -17.86 1.89
N GLN A 56 10.45 -17.49 0.67
CA GLN A 56 11.58 -18.12 0.01
C GLN A 56 12.92 -17.63 0.57
N THR A 57 13.05 -16.33 0.83
CA THR A 57 14.35 -15.70 1.10
C THR A 57 14.60 -15.40 2.57
N HIS A 58 13.53 -15.13 3.34
CA HIS A 58 13.60 -14.55 4.68
C HIS A 58 14.59 -13.37 4.75
N ASP A 59 14.63 -12.52 3.71
CA ASP A 59 15.53 -11.37 3.65
C ASP A 59 15.25 -10.42 4.82
N ALA A 60 16.08 -10.48 5.85
CA ALA A 60 15.94 -9.69 7.08
C ALA A 60 15.95 -8.17 6.83
N SER A 61 16.46 -7.71 5.69
CA SER A 61 16.44 -6.29 5.31
C SER A 61 15.11 -5.85 4.69
N PHE A 62 14.33 -6.78 4.14
CA PHE A 62 13.13 -6.48 3.37
C PHE A 62 12.08 -5.65 4.13
N PRO A 63 11.73 -5.96 5.40
CA PRO A 63 10.77 -5.15 6.17
C PRO A 63 11.12 -3.66 6.18
N MET A 64 12.39 -3.33 6.48
CA MET A 64 12.86 -1.94 6.53
C MET A 64 12.91 -1.31 5.13
N ARG A 65 13.30 -2.08 4.10
CA ARG A 65 13.29 -1.61 2.71
C ARG A 65 11.87 -1.27 2.25
N PHE A 66 10.89 -2.08 2.63
CA PHE A 66 9.47 -1.86 2.32
C PHE A 66 8.96 -0.55 2.91
N VAL A 67 9.22 -0.29 4.20
CA VAL A 67 8.87 0.99 4.85
C VAL A 67 9.61 2.16 4.21
N SER A 68 10.92 2.02 3.95
CA SER A 68 11.71 3.08 3.32
C SER A 68 11.20 3.42 1.92
N ALA A 69 10.75 2.43 1.15
CA ALA A 69 10.17 2.63 -0.17
C ALA A 69 8.83 3.37 -0.11
N LEU A 70 7.95 3.03 0.85
CA LEU A 70 6.71 3.78 1.08
C LEU A 70 6.99 5.24 1.43
N LEU A 71 7.95 5.50 2.33
CA LEU A 71 8.35 6.86 2.70
C LEU A 71 8.96 7.63 1.53
N THR A 72 9.78 6.95 0.72
CA THR A 72 10.39 7.54 -0.50
C THR A 72 9.31 7.93 -1.48
N MET A 73 8.39 7.00 -1.82
CA MET A 73 7.23 7.26 -2.67
C MET A 73 6.42 8.46 -2.17
N LEU A 74 6.06 8.51 -0.89
CA LEU A 74 5.32 9.63 -0.30
C LEU A 74 6.08 10.96 -0.39
N ALA A 75 7.41 10.95 -0.30
CA ALA A 75 8.24 12.15 -0.33
C ALA A 75 8.53 12.65 -1.76
N THR A 76 8.70 11.76 -2.74
CA THR A 76 9.29 12.11 -4.04
C THR A 76 8.35 11.91 -5.22
N TYR A 77 7.32 11.07 -5.10
CA TYR A 77 6.48 10.74 -6.25
C TYR A 77 5.70 11.96 -6.79
N PRO A 78 5.76 12.26 -8.11
CA PRO A 78 5.18 13.50 -8.66
C PRO A 78 3.67 13.64 -8.44
N ASP A 79 2.93 12.54 -8.60
CA ASP A 79 1.48 12.49 -8.39
C ASP A 79 1.17 12.21 -6.92
N ARG A 80 0.95 13.29 -6.16
CA ARG A 80 0.79 13.20 -4.69
C ARG A 80 -0.46 12.44 -4.28
N THR A 81 -1.58 12.64 -4.96
CA THR A 81 -2.82 11.95 -4.62
C THR A 81 -2.73 10.46 -4.92
N ARG A 82 -2.03 10.06 -6.01
CA ARG A 82 -1.68 8.64 -6.26
C ARG A 82 -0.82 8.04 -5.16
N ALA A 83 0.24 8.74 -4.75
CA ALA A 83 1.14 8.24 -3.72
C ALA A 83 0.44 8.07 -2.36
N ILE A 84 -0.40 9.04 -1.98
CA ILE A 84 -1.23 8.96 -0.76
C ILE A 84 -2.17 7.77 -0.82
N TYR A 85 -2.87 7.60 -1.95
CA TYR A 85 -3.84 6.52 -2.15
C TYR A 85 -3.20 5.14 -2.09
N ILE A 86 -2.11 4.92 -2.82
CA ILE A 86 -1.38 3.65 -2.79
C ILE A 86 -0.80 3.35 -1.41
N ALA A 87 -0.22 4.34 -0.74
CA ALA A 87 0.31 4.13 0.61
C ALA A 87 -0.79 3.74 1.61
N HIS A 88 -2.00 4.31 1.47
CA HIS A 88 -3.15 3.87 2.27
C HIS A 88 -3.47 2.40 2.03
N ASP A 89 -3.50 1.99 0.77
CA ASP A 89 -3.88 0.62 0.41
C ASP A 89 -2.84 -0.40 0.91
N TRP A 90 -1.54 -0.11 0.77
CA TRP A 90 -0.48 -0.95 1.35
C TRP A 90 -0.56 -1.04 2.87
N VAL A 91 -0.78 0.09 3.58
CA VAL A 91 -0.92 0.09 5.04
C VAL A 91 -2.14 -0.70 5.46
N TRP A 92 -3.29 -0.46 4.83
CA TRP A 92 -4.53 -1.18 5.12
C TRP A 92 -4.38 -2.67 4.89
N TYR A 93 -3.85 -3.07 3.74
CA TYR A 93 -3.72 -4.47 3.37
C TYR A 93 -2.72 -5.20 4.26
N TYR A 94 -1.56 -4.59 4.56
CA TYR A 94 -0.61 -5.17 5.50
C TYR A 94 -1.23 -5.38 6.88
N ARG A 95 -1.99 -4.39 7.39
CA ARG A 95 -2.70 -4.51 8.68
C ARG A 95 -3.81 -5.56 8.65
N PHE A 96 -4.49 -5.73 7.51
CA PHE A 96 -5.43 -6.83 7.31
C PHE A 96 -4.72 -8.18 7.39
N CYS A 97 -3.58 -8.36 6.71
CA CYS A 97 -2.78 -9.58 6.77
C CYS A 97 -2.29 -9.87 8.20
N GLN A 98 -1.83 -8.86 8.94
CA GLN A 98 -1.44 -9.02 10.35
C GLN A 98 -2.62 -9.43 11.24
N ASP A 99 -3.81 -8.86 11.03
CA ASP A 99 -5.00 -9.29 11.76
C ASP A 99 -5.36 -10.76 11.47
N LYS A 100 -5.23 -11.18 10.21
CA LYS A 100 -5.40 -12.57 9.81
C LYS A 100 -4.35 -13.49 10.42
N GLN A 101 -3.08 -13.10 10.44
CA GLN A 101 -2.01 -13.84 11.10
C GLN A 101 -2.32 -14.09 12.58
N ARG A 102 -2.76 -13.05 13.31
CA ARG A 102 -3.14 -13.19 14.74
C ARG A 102 -4.31 -14.16 14.94
N LYS A 103 -5.33 -14.08 14.09
CA LYS A 103 -6.55 -14.91 14.19
C LYS A 103 -6.34 -16.33 13.67
N GLN A 104 -5.43 -16.52 12.71
CA GLN A 104 -5.15 -17.78 12.04
C GLN A 104 -3.64 -17.93 11.83
N PRO A 105 -2.86 -18.27 12.88
CA PRO A 105 -1.41 -18.34 12.80
C PRO A 105 -0.87 -19.40 11.83
N GLN A 106 -1.68 -20.41 11.51
CA GLN A 106 -1.36 -21.46 10.52
C GLN A 106 -1.97 -21.17 9.13
N GLY A 107 -2.54 -19.98 8.96
CA GLY A 107 -3.17 -19.55 7.72
C GLY A 107 -2.18 -18.98 6.70
N PRO A 108 -2.67 -18.40 5.59
CA PRO A 108 -1.81 -17.90 4.52
C PRO A 108 -0.83 -16.81 4.99
N TYR A 109 -1.14 -16.06 6.05
CA TYR A 109 -0.26 -15.01 6.57
C TYR A 109 0.51 -15.43 7.84
N GLY A 110 0.59 -16.74 8.15
CA GLY A 110 1.26 -17.25 9.34
C GLY A 110 2.70 -16.76 9.50
N ASP A 111 3.45 -16.79 8.39
CA ASP A 111 4.86 -16.37 8.34
C ASP A 111 5.03 -14.90 7.93
N LEU A 112 4.00 -14.06 8.04
CA LEU A 112 4.09 -12.64 7.69
C LEU A 112 5.21 -11.96 8.48
N PHE A 113 6.10 -11.23 7.79
CA PHE A 113 7.15 -10.44 8.43
C PHE A 113 6.56 -9.34 9.30
N ASP A 114 7.21 -9.07 10.43
CA ASP A 114 6.85 -7.96 11.31
C ASP A 114 7.53 -6.66 10.85
N VAL A 115 6.77 -5.57 10.79
CA VAL A 115 7.29 -4.24 10.49
C VAL A 115 6.44 -3.14 11.13
N ASP A 116 7.12 -2.12 11.65
CA ASP A 116 6.48 -0.92 12.16
C ASP A 116 6.16 0.07 11.02
N MET A 117 4.86 0.36 10.86
CA MET A 117 4.33 1.33 9.89
C MET A 117 4.12 2.73 10.47
N GLY A 118 4.55 2.98 11.72
CA GLY A 118 4.31 4.25 12.42
C GLY A 118 4.86 5.47 11.69
N SER A 119 6.06 5.37 11.10
CA SER A 119 6.66 6.46 10.33
C SER A 119 5.85 6.77 9.05
N VAL A 120 5.36 5.74 8.36
CA VAL A 120 4.48 5.88 7.18
C VAL A 120 3.17 6.55 7.57
N ALA A 121 2.57 6.16 8.70
CA ALA A 121 1.35 6.76 9.22
C ALA A 121 1.53 8.26 9.54
N VAL A 122 2.64 8.64 10.17
CA VAL A 122 2.95 10.05 10.43
C VAL A 122 3.09 10.83 9.13
N ALA A 123 3.76 10.28 8.11
CA ALA A 123 3.88 10.91 6.80
C ALA A 123 2.52 11.05 6.11
N LEU A 124 1.71 9.98 6.11
CA LEU A 124 0.35 9.97 5.57
C LEU A 124 -0.52 11.03 6.21
N LYS A 125 -0.56 11.11 7.54
CA LYS A 125 -1.37 12.09 8.27
C LYS A 125 -1.06 13.52 7.82
N ARG A 126 0.23 13.88 7.77
CA ARG A 126 0.68 15.22 7.35
C ARG A 126 0.29 15.53 5.91
N LEU A 127 0.40 14.54 5.02
CA LEU A 127 0.06 14.70 3.61
C LEU A 127 -1.46 14.81 3.39
N LEU A 128 -2.26 14.03 4.12
CA LEU A 128 -3.72 14.15 4.12
C LEU A 128 -4.17 15.55 4.56
N GLU A 129 -3.61 16.06 5.65
CA GLU A 129 -3.93 17.40 6.15
C GLU A 129 -3.54 18.49 5.15
N ARG A 130 -2.37 18.35 4.51
CA ARG A 130 -1.85 19.32 3.55
C ARG A 130 -2.60 19.32 2.21
N HIS A 131 -2.98 18.16 1.70
CA HIS A 131 -3.51 17.99 0.35
C HIS A 131 -5.02 17.71 0.29
N LYS A 132 -5.77 18.00 1.37
CA LYS A 132 -7.23 17.77 1.44
C LYS A 132 -7.98 18.29 0.22
N ALA A 133 -7.70 19.52 -0.23
CA ALA A 133 -8.39 20.11 -1.38
C ALA A 133 -8.15 19.35 -2.69
N GLU A 134 -6.90 18.93 -2.94
CA GLU A 134 -6.54 18.13 -4.12
C GLU A 134 -7.20 16.74 -4.07
N LEU A 135 -7.21 16.11 -2.89
CA LEU A 135 -7.85 14.81 -2.68
C LEU A 135 -9.37 14.86 -2.86
N VAL A 136 -10.03 15.94 -2.43
CA VAL A 136 -11.48 16.14 -2.66
C VAL A 136 -11.79 16.30 -4.15
N ALA A 137 -10.90 16.92 -4.91
CA ALA A 137 -11.08 17.15 -6.34
C ALA A 137 -10.71 15.93 -7.21
N ASP A 138 -9.92 14.99 -6.69
CA ASP A 138 -9.45 13.83 -7.45
C ASP A 138 -10.52 12.71 -7.47
N THR A 139 -11.06 12.44 -8.66
CA THR A 139 -12.11 11.44 -8.87
C THR A 139 -11.59 10.14 -9.48
N ARG A 140 -10.30 9.83 -9.38
CA ARG A 140 -9.72 8.57 -9.87
C ARG A 140 -9.95 7.43 -8.86
N TRP A 141 -9.94 6.19 -9.36
CA TRP A 141 -10.01 4.95 -8.56
C TRP A 141 -11.18 4.96 -7.58
N ALA A 142 -10.93 4.70 -6.28
CA ALA A 142 -11.97 4.77 -5.26
C ALA A 142 -12.61 6.17 -5.08
N GLY A 143 -12.10 7.20 -5.73
CA GLY A 143 -12.60 8.58 -5.69
C GLY A 143 -13.62 8.87 -6.78
N ALA A 144 -13.84 7.91 -7.68
CA ALA A 144 -14.84 8.01 -8.72
C ALA A 144 -16.23 8.33 -8.15
N THR A 145 -17.00 9.08 -8.92
CA THR A 145 -18.31 9.64 -8.51
C THR A 145 -19.34 8.57 -8.14
N TRP A 146 -19.18 7.34 -8.65
CA TRP A 146 -20.02 6.20 -8.27
C TRP A 146 -19.72 5.67 -6.86
N ASN A 147 -18.52 5.92 -6.32
CA ASN A 147 -18.07 5.41 -5.03
C ASN A 147 -18.02 6.47 -3.92
N SER A 148 -17.72 7.72 -4.30
CA SER A 148 -17.39 8.77 -3.33
C SER A 148 -18.00 10.12 -3.68
N PRO A 149 -18.65 10.80 -2.71
CA PRO A 149 -19.15 12.16 -2.89
C PRO A 149 -18.04 13.23 -2.85
N ASP A 150 -16.92 12.97 -2.16
CA ASP A 150 -15.83 13.93 -1.96
C ASP A 150 -14.50 13.43 -2.56
N GLY A 151 -14.55 12.91 -3.79
CA GLY A 151 -13.35 12.41 -4.49
C GLY A 151 -12.60 11.37 -3.67
N MET A 152 -11.27 11.43 -3.68
CA MET A 152 -10.42 10.53 -2.88
C MET A 152 -10.51 10.75 -1.38
N TRP A 153 -11.05 11.87 -0.89
CA TRP A 153 -11.09 12.14 0.54
C TRP A 153 -11.91 11.11 1.33
N THR A 154 -13.16 10.86 0.93
CA THR A 154 -14.05 9.92 1.64
C THR A 154 -13.47 8.50 1.76
N PRO A 155 -12.99 7.83 0.69
CA PRO A 155 -12.44 6.48 0.79
C PRO A 155 -11.15 6.45 1.63
N LEU A 156 -10.29 7.47 1.55
CA LEU A 156 -9.08 7.55 2.37
C LEU A 156 -9.41 7.67 3.86
N MET A 157 -10.38 8.53 4.22
CA MET A 157 -10.83 8.65 5.62
C MET A 157 -11.42 7.34 6.14
N ARG A 158 -12.24 6.66 5.32
CA ARG A 158 -12.82 5.36 5.67
C ARG A 158 -11.72 4.32 5.92
N SER A 159 -10.69 4.29 5.08
CA SER A 159 -9.55 3.39 5.22
C SER A 159 -8.74 3.71 6.49
N ALA A 160 -8.39 4.98 6.72
CA ALA A 160 -7.65 5.43 7.90
C ALA A 160 -8.34 5.06 9.22
N VAL A 161 -9.65 5.34 9.31
CA VAL A 161 -10.48 4.98 10.47
C VAL A 161 -10.55 3.46 10.64
N THR A 162 -10.68 2.70 9.54
CA THR A 162 -10.69 1.23 9.60
C THR A 162 -9.36 0.67 10.12
N VAL A 163 -8.23 1.22 9.67
CA VAL A 163 -6.90 0.80 10.15
C VAL A 163 -6.79 1.01 11.66
N ARG A 164 -7.14 2.21 12.14
CA ARG A 164 -7.07 2.57 13.57
C ARG A 164 -8.04 1.73 14.42
N ASP A 165 -9.32 1.72 14.05
CA ASP A 165 -10.39 1.25 14.95
C ASP A 165 -10.67 -0.26 14.82
N LYS A 166 -10.40 -0.87 13.66
CA LYS A 166 -10.73 -2.28 13.39
C LYS A 166 -9.51 -3.18 13.26
N LEU A 167 -8.40 -2.67 12.74
CA LEU A 167 -7.18 -3.46 12.50
C LEU A 167 -6.09 -3.21 13.55
N GLY A 168 -6.31 -2.29 14.50
CA GLY A 168 -5.37 -1.92 15.55
C GLY A 168 -4.03 -1.41 14.99
N GLY A 169 -4.06 -0.81 13.80
CA GLY A 169 -2.89 -0.25 13.14
C GLY A 169 -2.54 1.16 13.63
N PRO A 170 -1.50 1.78 13.05
CA PRO A 170 -1.10 3.12 13.44
C PRO A 170 -2.20 4.14 13.07
N ASP A 171 -2.34 5.18 13.89
CA ASP A 171 -3.30 6.26 13.66
C ASP A 171 -2.73 7.30 12.70
N PHE A 172 -3.36 7.43 11.54
CA PHE A 172 -3.10 8.50 10.57
C PHE A 172 -4.37 9.24 10.17
N VAL A 173 -5.41 9.17 11.00
CA VAL A 173 -6.61 9.98 10.82
C VAL A 173 -6.23 11.46 11.02
N PRO A 174 -6.48 12.32 10.01
CA PRO A 174 -6.10 13.73 10.07
C PRO A 174 -6.97 14.48 11.08
N ALA A 175 -6.43 15.54 11.69
CA ALA A 175 -7.18 16.31 12.70
C ALA A 175 -8.32 17.15 12.11
N ASN A 176 -8.33 17.37 10.79
CA ASN A 176 -9.21 18.28 10.07
C ASN A 176 -10.39 17.57 9.36
N ILE A 177 -10.98 16.56 10.00
CA ILE A 177 -12.17 15.87 9.46
C ILE A 177 -13.29 16.89 9.25
#